data_AF-A0A921H6W1-F1
#
_entry.id   AF-A0A921H6W1-F1
#
_cell.length_a   1.000
_cell.length_b   1.000
_cell.length_c   1.000
_cell.angle_alpha   90.00
_cell.angle_beta   90.00
_cell.angle_gamma   90.00
#
_symmetry.space_group_name_H-M   'P 1'
#
loop_
_entity.id
_entity.type
_entity.pdbx_description
1 polymer ?
#
loop_
_entity_poly.entity_id
_entity_poly.type
_entity_poly.pdbx_seq_one_letter_code
_entity_poly.pdbx_strand_id
1 'polypeptide(L)'
;MVQSFIIYSSLFVVISFFGTMYYRAKKYHKGNGQSEVCFWFPILFFAVIIGLRYDVGTDHVGYIHDYLYGTNQQFEIGFAWLMDTCKSYHLHFAYFFGILAFIQIFCYYTSFKRQSFLLPYLGLMLFVSNEWFFWVNGIRQATAMCIWLLSLECFNRRKYVWMVVFMALAITFHKSAVILVVLYPLLFLRKDYFSNIKVQMIIFISVFVVRMSLESVFLKIEPLISFYAMKIGYDSYLNRDLFSDSISGGSGIFDIWKNLINLSIILCSTKMKMYFNDKKFIT
;
A
#
# COMPACT_ATOMS: atom_id res chain seq x y z
N MET A 1 -2.11 -9.80 -22.47
CA MET A 1 -2.91 -10.57 -21.48
C MET A 1 -2.17 -11.80 -20.94
N VAL A 2 -1.87 -12.82 -21.76
CA VAL A 2 -1.17 -14.05 -21.28
C VAL A 2 0.21 -13.76 -20.69
N GLN A 3 1.01 -12.93 -21.35
CA GLN A 3 2.34 -12.53 -20.85
C GLN A 3 2.25 -11.86 -19.47
N SER A 4 1.34 -10.91 -19.29
CA SER A 4 1.12 -10.23 -18.00
C SER A 4 0.71 -11.22 -16.90
N PHE A 5 -0.18 -12.16 -17.22
CA PHE A 5 -0.57 -13.22 -16.28
C PHE A 5 0.64 -14.04 -15.84
N ILE A 6 1.45 -14.52 -16.79
CA ILE A 6 2.66 -15.30 -16.49
C ILE A 6 3.64 -14.49 -15.62
N ILE A 7 3.90 -13.23 -15.99
CA ILE A 7 4.84 -12.37 -15.25
C ILE A 7 4.36 -12.14 -13.81
N TYR A 8 3.11 -11.74 -13.59
CA TYR A 8 2.62 -11.43 -12.24
C TYR A 8 2.39 -12.69 -11.39
N SER A 9 1.97 -13.81 -11.99
CA SER A 9 1.94 -15.10 -11.30
C SER A 9 3.36 -15.56 -10.91
N SER A 10 4.37 -15.34 -11.76
CA SER A 10 5.75 -15.65 -11.42
C SER A 10 6.27 -14.80 -10.27
N LEU A 11 5.94 -13.49 -10.24
CA LEU A 11 6.27 -12.60 -9.13
C LEU A 11 5.66 -13.07 -7.81
N PHE A 12 4.37 -13.44 -7.83
CA PHE A 12 3.70 -14.04 -6.67
C PHE A 12 4.45 -15.27 -6.16
N VAL A 13 4.77 -16.21 -7.04
CA VAL A 13 5.48 -17.45 -6.69
C VAL A 13 6.86 -17.15 -6.12
N VAL A 14 7.63 -16.25 -6.74
CA VAL A 14 8.98 -15.86 -6.28
C VAL A 14 8.91 -15.24 -4.88
N ILE A 15 8.01 -14.28 -4.65
CA ILE A 15 7.85 -13.60 -3.36
C ILE A 15 7.48 -14.62 -2.27
N SER A 16 6.49 -15.49 -2.52
CA SER A 16 6.08 -16.51 -1.54
C SER A 16 7.13 -17.60 -1.30
N PHE A 17 7.83 -18.04 -2.36
CA PHE A 17 8.90 -19.02 -2.27
C PHE A 17 10.08 -18.48 -1.45
N PHE A 18 10.59 -17.30 -1.78
CA PHE A 18 11.70 -16.70 -1.05
C PHE A 18 11.31 -16.27 0.36
N GLY A 19 10.05 -15.86 0.59
CA GLY A 19 9.51 -15.68 1.94
C GLY A 19 9.54 -16.96 2.77
N THR A 20 9.22 -18.11 2.16
CA THR A 20 9.33 -19.44 2.79
C THR A 20 10.77 -19.81 3.11
N MET A 21 11.68 -19.60 2.16
CA MET A 21 13.11 -19.86 2.37
C MET A 21 13.67 -18.97 3.46
N TYR A 22 13.32 -17.68 3.50
CA TYR A 22 13.71 -16.75 4.55
C TYR A 22 13.24 -17.22 5.93
N TYR A 23 11.96 -17.59 6.05
CA TYR A 23 11.40 -18.10 7.30
C TYR A 23 12.13 -19.36 7.79
N ARG A 24 12.35 -20.33 6.88
CA ARG A 24 13.06 -21.57 7.20
C ARG A 24 14.51 -21.32 7.57
N ALA A 25 15.22 -20.47 6.82
CA ALA A 25 16.59 -20.08 7.11
C ALA A 25 16.68 -19.51 8.54
N LYS A 26 15.84 -18.53 8.88
CA LYS A 26 15.84 -17.92 10.22
C LYS A 26 15.44 -18.89 11.35
N LYS A 27 14.57 -19.86 11.06
CA LYS A 27 14.10 -20.84 12.06
C LYS A 27 15.10 -21.97 12.31
N TYR A 28 15.73 -22.49 11.27
CA TYR A 28 16.54 -23.72 11.33
C TYR A 28 18.05 -23.48 11.16
N HIS A 29 18.46 -22.39 10.51
CA HIS A 29 19.88 -22.09 10.25
C HIS A 29 20.31 -20.78 10.94
N LYS A 30 21.35 -20.83 11.77
CA LYS A 30 21.92 -19.64 12.42
C LYS A 30 22.87 -18.82 11.50
N GLY A 31 23.01 -19.19 10.23
CA GLY A 31 23.89 -18.51 9.27
C GLY A 31 23.22 -17.33 8.58
N ASN A 32 23.83 -16.14 8.65
CA ASN A 32 23.24 -14.90 8.11
C ASN A 32 23.15 -14.85 6.58
N GLY A 33 24.09 -15.46 5.84
CA GLY A 33 24.23 -15.26 4.39
C GLY A 33 23.01 -15.71 3.56
N GLN A 34 22.54 -16.95 3.76
CA GLN A 34 21.36 -17.45 3.02
C GLN A 34 20.09 -16.66 3.34
N SER A 35 19.93 -16.23 4.60
CA SER A 35 18.77 -15.44 5.01
C SER A 35 18.75 -14.05 4.35
N GLU A 36 19.90 -13.41 4.16
CA GLU A 36 19.94 -12.10 3.50
C GLU A 36 19.68 -12.23 1.99
N VAL A 37 20.22 -13.24 1.31
CA VAL A 37 19.88 -13.50 -0.10
C VAL A 37 18.38 -13.72 -0.27
N CYS A 38 17.77 -14.53 0.60
CA CYS A 38 16.32 -14.79 0.54
C CYS A 38 15.47 -13.56 0.85
N PHE A 39 16.03 -12.56 1.55
CA PHE A 39 15.35 -11.30 1.83
C PHE A 39 15.47 -10.32 0.66
N TRP A 40 16.67 -10.15 0.12
CA TRP A 40 16.95 -9.13 -0.91
C TRP A 40 16.55 -9.55 -2.32
N PHE A 41 16.65 -10.84 -2.66
CA PHE A 41 16.31 -11.32 -4.00
C PHE A 41 14.86 -10.96 -4.43
N PRO A 42 13.81 -11.28 -3.66
CA PRO A 42 12.44 -10.96 -4.08
C PRO A 42 12.19 -9.44 -4.19
N ILE A 43 12.86 -8.62 -3.37
CA ILE A 43 12.78 -7.15 -3.41
C ILE A 43 13.35 -6.62 -4.72
N LEU A 44 14.58 -7.02 -5.07
CA LEU A 44 15.25 -6.59 -6.29
C LEU A 44 14.56 -7.12 -7.54
N PHE A 45 14.14 -8.39 -7.51
CA PHE A 45 13.42 -9.00 -8.62
C PHE A 45 12.09 -8.28 -8.88
N PHE A 46 11.30 -7.99 -7.84
CA PHE A 46 10.08 -7.20 -7.97
C PHE A 46 10.36 -5.81 -8.55
N ALA A 47 11.36 -5.10 -8.03
CA ALA A 47 11.73 -3.76 -8.49
C ALA A 47 12.10 -3.73 -9.98
N VAL A 48 12.88 -4.71 -10.45
CA VAL A 48 13.26 -4.82 -11.86
C VAL A 48 12.05 -5.09 -12.75
N ILE A 49 11.23 -6.10 -12.42
CA ILE A 49 10.07 -6.46 -13.24
C ILE A 49 9.06 -5.30 -13.32
N ILE A 50 8.80 -4.64 -12.19
CA ILE A 50 7.86 -3.52 -12.13
C ILE A 50 8.44 -2.25 -12.76
N GLY A 51 9.75 -2.05 -12.70
CA GLY A 51 10.43 -0.92 -13.37
C GLY A 51 10.46 -1.06 -14.89
N LEU A 52 10.60 -2.27 -15.41
CA LEU A 52 10.59 -2.57 -16.85
C LEU A 52 9.18 -2.66 -17.46
N ARG A 53 8.13 -2.47 -16.66
CA ARG A 53 6.76 -2.55 -17.16
C ARG A 53 6.50 -1.44 -18.18
N TYR A 54 5.62 -1.72 -19.13
CA TYR A 54 5.12 -0.72 -20.07
C TYR A 54 3.61 -0.82 -20.15
N ASP A 55 2.94 0.33 -20.11
CA ASP A 55 1.48 0.47 -20.23
C ASP A 55 0.69 -0.44 -19.25
N VAL A 56 1.14 -0.48 -18.00
CA VAL A 56 0.41 -1.16 -16.91
C VAL A 56 0.16 -0.17 -15.78
N GLY A 57 -1.12 0.09 -15.55
CA GLY A 57 -1.62 1.09 -14.63
C GLY A 57 -2.11 2.34 -15.37
N THR A 58 -3.24 2.90 -14.94
CA THR A 58 -3.87 4.07 -15.57
C THR A 58 -3.01 5.32 -15.49
N ASP A 59 -2.22 5.47 -14.44
CA ASP A 59 -1.32 6.60 -14.20
C ASP A 59 0.05 6.45 -14.89
N HIS A 60 0.41 5.24 -15.36
CA HIS A 60 1.75 4.92 -15.82
C HIS A 60 2.17 5.71 -17.07
N VAL A 61 1.31 5.75 -18.10
CA VAL A 61 1.60 6.48 -19.34
C VAL A 61 1.68 7.99 -19.08
N GLY A 62 0.82 8.51 -18.19
CA GLY A 62 0.89 9.89 -17.72
C GLY A 62 2.26 10.21 -17.12
N TYR A 63 2.71 9.38 -16.17
CA TYR A 63 4.04 9.57 -15.57
C TYR A 63 5.21 9.43 -16.56
N ILE A 64 5.12 8.58 -17.59
CA ILE A 64 6.13 8.54 -18.66
C ILE A 64 6.14 9.85 -19.43
N HIS A 65 4.97 10.34 -19.83
CA HIS A 65 4.85 11.62 -20.52
C HIS A 65 5.45 12.75 -19.68
N ASP A 66 5.13 12.79 -18.39
CA ASP A 66 5.65 13.81 -17.47
C ASP A 66 7.14 13.66 -17.20
N TYR A 67 7.66 12.42 -17.21
CA TYR A 67 9.08 12.15 -17.13
C TYR A 67 9.83 12.68 -18.35
N LEU A 68 9.30 12.47 -19.56
CA LEU A 68 9.97 12.85 -20.81
C LEU A 68 9.79 14.32 -21.18
N TYR A 69 8.61 14.88 -20.93
CA TYR A 69 8.19 16.18 -21.47
C TYR A 69 7.67 17.16 -20.40
N GLY A 70 7.36 16.67 -19.20
CA GLY A 70 6.74 17.48 -18.14
C GLY A 70 7.69 18.55 -17.58
N THR A 71 7.27 19.81 -17.65
CA THR A 71 8.00 20.98 -17.12
C THR A 71 7.29 21.69 -15.97
N ASN A 72 5.99 21.46 -15.73
CA ASN A 72 5.16 22.28 -14.83
C ASN A 72 4.10 21.49 -14.01
N GLN A 73 4.40 20.26 -13.57
CA GLN A 73 3.46 19.52 -12.72
C GLN A 73 3.74 19.71 -11.22
N GLN A 74 2.68 19.98 -10.47
CA GLN A 74 2.68 20.12 -9.01
C GLN A 74 2.71 18.75 -8.33
N PHE A 75 3.81 18.02 -8.47
CA PHE A 75 4.04 16.81 -7.68
C PHE A 75 4.42 17.12 -6.24
N GLU A 76 4.16 16.17 -5.35
CA GLU A 76 4.68 16.23 -3.99
C GLU A 76 6.21 16.18 -4.00
N ILE A 77 6.84 16.94 -3.09
CA ILE A 77 8.26 17.25 -3.15
C ILE A 77 9.17 16.02 -3.20
N GLY A 78 8.83 14.93 -2.52
CA GLY A 78 9.62 13.69 -2.52
C GLY A 78 9.52 12.93 -3.85
N PHE A 79 8.34 12.92 -4.46
CA PHE A 79 8.13 12.32 -5.77
C PHE A 79 8.78 13.16 -6.88
N ALA A 80 8.59 14.48 -6.83
CA ALA A 80 9.22 15.44 -7.74
C ALA A 80 10.75 15.32 -7.68
N TRP A 81 11.31 15.37 -6.47
CA TRP A 81 12.75 15.27 -6.25
C TRP A 81 13.34 13.96 -6.81
N LEU A 82 12.66 12.82 -6.60
CA LEU A 82 13.11 11.54 -7.16
C LEU A 82 13.08 11.54 -8.68
N MET A 83 11.99 12.06 -9.26
CA MET A 83 11.84 12.18 -10.71
C MET A 83 12.93 13.06 -11.31
N ASP A 84 13.08 14.28 -10.80
CA ASP A 84 14.05 15.27 -11.27
C ASP A 84 15.48 14.77 -11.13
N THR A 85 15.80 14.05 -10.05
CA THR A 85 17.10 13.41 -9.86
C THR A 85 17.36 12.37 -10.97
N CYS A 86 16.39 11.51 -11.27
CA CYS A 86 16.56 10.53 -12.34
C CYS A 86 16.74 11.21 -13.71
N LYS A 87 15.99 12.29 -13.97
CA LYS A 87 16.13 13.11 -15.18
C LYS A 87 17.50 13.77 -15.28
N SER A 88 18.02 14.34 -14.18
CA SER A 88 19.32 15.03 -14.16
C SER A 88 20.49 14.08 -14.45
N TYR A 89 20.34 12.80 -14.12
CA TYR A 89 21.30 11.75 -14.47
C TYR A 89 21.02 11.08 -15.83
N HIS A 90 20.08 11.61 -16.61
CA HIS A 90 19.66 11.07 -17.91
C HIS A 90 19.25 9.58 -17.86
N LEU A 91 18.70 9.13 -16.73
CA LEU A 91 18.25 7.75 -16.58
C LEU A 91 16.98 7.50 -17.40
N HIS A 92 16.86 6.30 -17.96
CA HIS A 92 15.61 5.84 -18.56
C HIS A 92 14.49 5.78 -17.51
N PHE A 93 13.23 6.09 -17.89
CA PHE A 93 12.09 6.11 -16.96
C PHE A 93 11.89 4.78 -16.20
N ALA A 94 12.38 3.67 -16.76
CA ALA A 94 12.37 2.36 -16.10
C ALA A 94 13.12 2.35 -14.76
N TYR A 95 14.19 3.12 -14.62
CA TYR A 95 14.91 3.27 -13.35
C TYR A 95 14.08 4.03 -12.33
N PHE A 96 13.38 5.08 -12.74
CA PHE A 96 12.48 5.84 -11.87
C PHE A 96 11.37 4.95 -11.29
N PHE A 97 10.67 4.19 -12.14
CA PHE A 97 9.66 3.24 -11.68
C PHE A 97 10.26 2.08 -10.87
N GLY A 98 11.46 1.61 -11.24
CA GLY A 98 12.18 0.58 -10.50
C GLY A 98 12.55 1.03 -9.09
N ILE A 99 12.98 2.28 -8.89
CA ILE A 99 13.28 2.85 -7.57
C ILE A 99 12.00 2.97 -6.74
N LEU A 100 10.89 3.44 -7.33
CA LEU A 100 9.60 3.51 -6.64
C LEU A 100 9.12 2.10 -6.20
N ALA A 101 9.18 1.12 -7.10
CA ALA A 101 8.84 -0.26 -6.80
C ALA A 101 9.75 -0.87 -5.73
N PHE A 102 11.06 -0.55 -5.77
CA PHE A 102 12.01 -0.92 -4.73
C PHE A 102 11.60 -0.35 -3.38
N ILE A 103 11.32 0.96 -3.28
CA ILE A 103 10.88 1.60 -2.04
C ILE A 103 9.63 0.91 -1.50
N GLN A 104 8.62 0.70 -2.35
CA GLN A 104 7.36 0.04 -1.98
C GLN A 104 7.61 -1.35 -1.37
N ILE A 105 8.23 -2.25 -2.14
CA ILE A 105 8.41 -3.64 -1.72
C ILE A 105 9.41 -3.77 -0.56
N PHE A 106 10.44 -2.91 -0.51
CA PHE A 106 11.41 -2.86 0.58
C PHE A 106 10.75 -2.47 1.90
N CYS A 107 9.98 -1.38 1.91
CA CYS A 107 9.26 -0.94 3.10
C CYS A 107 8.27 -2.02 3.55
N TYR A 108 7.50 -2.61 2.62
CA TYR A 108 6.57 -3.69 2.90
C TYR A 108 7.25 -4.91 3.52
N TYR A 109 8.31 -5.44 2.92
CA TYR A 109 9.05 -6.59 3.46
C TYR A 109 9.70 -6.29 4.82
N THR A 110 10.29 -5.10 4.96
CA THR A 110 11.01 -4.71 6.17
C THR A 110 10.07 -4.58 7.36
N SER A 111 8.85 -4.06 7.16
CA SER A 111 7.83 -3.97 8.22
C SER A 111 7.50 -5.31 8.87
N PHE A 112 7.59 -6.40 8.11
CA PHE A 112 7.27 -7.75 8.60
C PHE A 112 8.50 -8.63 8.88
N LYS A 113 9.73 -8.16 8.66
CA LYS A 113 10.99 -8.95 8.83
C LYS A 113 11.11 -9.63 10.21
N ARG A 114 10.56 -9.01 11.27
CA ARG A 114 10.55 -9.59 12.63
C ARG A 114 9.55 -10.74 12.76
N GLN A 115 8.36 -10.58 12.19
CA GLN A 115 7.33 -11.62 12.04
C GLN A 115 7.62 -12.46 10.81
N SER A 116 8.80 -13.08 10.74
CA SER A 116 9.28 -13.80 9.55
C SER A 116 8.35 -14.92 9.08
N PHE A 117 7.47 -15.43 9.96
CA PHE A 117 6.44 -16.39 9.59
C PHE A 117 5.36 -15.83 8.66
N LEU A 118 5.24 -14.50 8.55
CA LEU A 118 4.31 -13.81 7.65
C LEU A 118 4.87 -13.64 6.23
N LEU A 119 6.20 -13.64 6.06
CA LEU A 119 6.86 -13.42 4.76
C LEU A 119 6.37 -14.35 3.63
N PRO A 120 6.13 -15.65 3.86
CA PRO A 120 5.56 -16.53 2.84
C PRO A 120 4.20 -16.05 2.30
N TYR A 121 3.42 -15.38 3.14
CA TYR A 121 2.06 -14.93 2.86
C TYR A 121 1.99 -13.51 2.32
N LEU A 122 3.10 -12.75 2.33
CA LEU A 122 3.13 -11.39 1.81
C LEU A 122 2.84 -11.33 0.31
N GLY A 123 3.30 -12.32 -0.46
CA GLY A 123 2.93 -12.45 -1.88
C GLY A 123 1.44 -12.70 -2.06
N LEU A 124 0.86 -13.58 -1.24
CA LEU A 124 -0.57 -13.86 -1.26
C LEU A 124 -1.36 -12.59 -0.94
N MET A 125 -0.99 -11.87 0.11
CA MET A 125 -1.62 -10.61 0.45
C MET A 125 -1.50 -9.62 -0.71
N LEU A 126 -0.30 -9.36 -1.22
CA LEU A 126 -0.06 -8.38 -2.28
C LEU A 126 -0.86 -8.66 -3.57
N PHE A 127 -0.88 -9.92 -4.03
CA PHE A 127 -1.50 -10.27 -5.31
C PHE A 127 -2.98 -10.63 -5.19
N VAL A 128 -3.39 -11.44 -4.19
CA VAL A 128 -4.78 -11.89 -4.05
C VAL A 128 -5.71 -10.78 -3.60
N SER A 129 -5.23 -9.84 -2.76
CA SER A 129 -6.02 -8.66 -2.39
C SER A 129 -5.94 -7.52 -3.41
N ASN A 130 -5.22 -7.73 -4.53
CA ASN A 130 -5.03 -6.77 -5.62
C ASN A 130 -4.34 -5.46 -5.21
N GLU A 131 -3.61 -5.49 -4.10
CA GLU A 131 -2.79 -4.36 -3.65
C GLU A 131 -1.68 -4.07 -4.65
N TRP A 132 -1.13 -5.10 -5.33
CA TRP A 132 -0.14 -4.91 -6.38
C TRP A 132 -0.66 -3.98 -7.49
N PHE A 133 -1.93 -4.13 -7.88
CA PHE A 133 -2.53 -3.34 -8.94
C PHE A 133 -2.70 -1.90 -8.48
N PHE A 134 -3.15 -1.71 -7.24
CA PHE A 134 -3.16 -0.39 -6.62
C PHE A 134 -1.75 0.23 -6.58
N TRP A 135 -0.70 -0.55 -6.29
CA TRP A 135 0.67 -0.04 -6.24
C TRP A 135 1.19 0.50 -7.57
N VAL A 136 0.67 -0.01 -8.69
CA VAL A 136 1.06 0.44 -10.03
C VAL A 136 0.09 1.44 -10.68
N ASN A 137 -1.08 1.69 -10.07
CA ASN A 137 -2.10 2.66 -10.54
C ASN A 137 -2.26 3.90 -9.64
N GLY A 138 -1.82 3.80 -8.38
CA GLY A 138 -1.84 4.87 -7.39
C GLY A 138 -0.43 5.06 -6.84
N ILE A 139 0.57 5.12 -7.71
CA ILE A 139 1.99 4.92 -7.37
C ILE A 139 2.45 5.83 -6.22
N ARG A 140 2.06 7.11 -6.25
CA ARG A 140 2.39 8.08 -5.18
C ARG A 140 1.79 7.66 -3.83
N GLN A 141 0.50 7.38 -3.81
CA GLN A 141 -0.23 6.99 -2.61
C GLN A 141 0.25 5.62 -2.09
N ALA A 142 0.50 4.66 -2.96
CA ALA A 142 1.03 3.35 -2.60
C ALA A 142 2.43 3.43 -1.99
N THR A 143 3.30 4.28 -2.56
CA THR A 143 4.64 4.53 -2.01
C THR A 143 4.54 5.12 -0.61
N ALA A 144 3.70 6.14 -0.42
CA ALA A 144 3.45 6.73 0.89
C ALA A 144 2.88 5.70 1.90
N MET A 145 1.96 4.83 1.48
CA MET A 145 1.39 3.78 2.33
C MET A 145 2.44 2.74 2.73
N CYS A 146 3.32 2.32 1.82
CA CYS A 146 4.41 1.40 2.15
C CYS A 146 5.39 2.02 3.15
N ILE A 147 5.77 3.29 2.95
CA ILE A 147 6.63 4.02 3.89
C ILE A 147 5.93 4.15 5.25
N TRP A 148 4.62 4.41 5.28
CA TRP A 148 3.85 4.45 6.51
C TRP A 148 3.82 3.10 7.25
N LEU A 149 3.72 1.96 6.54
CA LEU A 149 3.86 0.64 7.16
C LEU A 149 5.20 0.47 7.86
N LEU A 150 6.28 1.05 7.32
CA LEU A 150 7.59 1.04 7.97
C LEU A 150 7.62 1.96 9.20
N SER A 151 6.94 3.11 9.13
CA SER A 151 6.72 3.99 10.28
C SER A 151 5.97 3.28 11.42
N LEU A 152 4.92 2.50 11.11
CA LEU A 152 4.19 1.69 12.10
C LEU A 152 5.10 0.65 12.75
N GLU A 153 6.00 0.02 12.00
CA GLU A 153 6.96 -0.90 12.60
C GLU A 153 7.92 -0.17 13.55
N CYS A 154 8.35 1.04 13.22
CA CYS A 154 9.13 1.89 14.12
C CYS A 154 8.34 2.25 15.39
N PHE A 155 7.06 2.60 15.27
CA PHE A 155 6.17 2.83 16.41
C PHE A 155 6.09 1.60 17.33
N ASN A 156 5.84 0.42 16.75
CA ASN A 156 5.79 -0.85 17.49
C ASN A 156 7.11 -1.16 18.23
N ARG A 157 8.24 -0.70 17.68
CA ARG A 157 9.58 -0.82 18.27
C ARG A 157 9.92 0.29 19.27
N ARG A 158 9.00 1.21 19.55
CA ARG A 158 9.23 2.43 20.36
C ARG A 158 10.35 3.33 19.79
N LYS A 159 10.62 3.23 18.49
CA LYS A 159 11.59 4.06 17.76
C LYS A 159 10.88 5.31 17.21
N TYR A 160 10.42 6.17 18.10
CA TYR A 160 9.53 7.30 17.74
C TYR A 160 10.19 8.33 16.81
N VAL A 161 11.50 8.55 16.93
CA VAL A 161 12.24 9.42 16.00
C VAL A 161 12.10 8.89 14.56
N TRP A 162 12.37 7.60 14.37
CA TRP A 162 12.26 6.96 13.05
C TRP A 162 10.82 6.88 12.56
N MET A 163 9.84 6.72 13.45
CA MET A 163 8.43 6.83 13.12
C MET A 163 8.11 8.22 12.54
N VAL A 164 8.52 9.31 13.21
CA VAL A 164 8.28 10.67 12.71
C VAL A 164 8.99 10.89 11.36
N VAL A 165 10.24 10.42 11.22
CA VAL A 165 11.00 10.54 9.95
C VAL A 165 10.29 9.83 8.80
N PHE A 166 9.88 8.57 8.98
CA PHE A 166 9.18 7.84 7.92
C PHE A 166 7.78 8.41 7.65
N MET A 167 7.07 8.89 8.68
CA MET A 167 5.79 9.57 8.49
C MET A 167 5.93 10.86 7.68
N ALA A 168 6.94 11.68 7.99
CA ALA A 168 7.25 12.89 7.22
C ALA A 168 7.60 12.53 5.77
N LEU A 169 8.43 11.50 5.56
CA LEU A 169 8.77 10.98 4.24
C LEU A 169 7.54 10.49 3.47
N ALA A 170 6.58 9.82 4.12
CA ALA A 170 5.35 9.40 3.45
C ALA A 170 4.55 10.61 2.92
N ILE A 171 4.48 11.70 3.69
CA ILE A 171 3.80 12.94 3.31
C ILE A 171 4.47 13.59 2.09
N THR A 172 5.80 13.49 1.95
CA THR A 172 6.50 14.05 0.79
C THR A 172 6.24 13.27 -0.51
N PHE A 173 5.79 12.02 -0.45
CA PHE A 173 5.35 11.26 -1.62
C PHE A 173 3.86 11.45 -1.92
N HIS A 174 3.05 11.73 -0.90
CA HIS A 174 1.62 11.93 -1.08
C HIS A 174 1.00 12.73 0.08
N LYS A 175 0.38 13.89 -0.24
CA LYS A 175 -0.12 14.83 0.80
C LYS A 175 -1.17 14.20 1.71
N SER A 176 -2.04 13.32 1.20
CA SER A 176 -3.13 12.71 1.98
C SER A 176 -2.62 11.81 3.11
N ALA A 177 -1.36 11.38 3.08
CA ALA A 177 -0.74 10.64 4.17
C ALA A 177 -0.80 11.41 5.51
N VAL A 178 -0.95 12.74 5.50
CA VAL A 178 -1.17 13.54 6.72
C VAL A 178 -2.36 13.05 7.55
N ILE A 179 -3.39 12.49 6.92
CA ILE A 179 -4.57 11.94 7.61
C ILE A 179 -4.16 10.78 8.53
N LEU A 180 -3.14 10.00 8.15
CA LEU A 180 -2.63 8.88 8.94
C LEU A 180 -1.95 9.34 10.24
N VAL A 181 -1.54 10.61 10.34
CA VAL A 181 -0.99 11.18 11.58
C VAL A 181 -2.03 11.13 12.70
N VAL A 182 -3.31 11.35 12.37
CA VAL A 182 -4.44 11.35 13.30
C VAL A 182 -4.67 9.97 13.93
N LEU A 183 -4.17 8.90 13.29
CA LEU A 183 -4.30 7.55 13.81
C LEU A 183 -3.30 7.26 14.95
N TYR A 184 -2.14 7.93 15.01
CA TYR A 184 -1.12 7.63 16.03
C TYR A 184 -1.60 7.84 17.47
N PRO A 185 -2.32 8.93 17.83
CA PRO A 185 -2.92 9.06 19.16
C PRO A 185 -3.76 7.84 19.57
N LEU A 186 -4.56 7.28 18.66
CA LEU A 186 -5.34 6.07 18.92
C LEU A 186 -4.43 4.84 19.14
N LEU A 187 -3.35 4.73 18.37
CA LEU A 187 -2.36 3.66 18.56
C LEU A 187 -1.61 3.78 19.90
N PHE A 188 -1.35 4.99 20.39
CA PHE A 188 -0.71 5.23 21.68
C PHE A 188 -1.56 4.75 22.87
N LEU A 189 -2.89 4.76 22.74
CA LEU A 189 -3.81 4.28 23.77
C LEU A 189 -3.72 2.76 23.98
N ARG A 190 -3.08 2.02 23.06
CA ARG A 190 -2.82 0.58 23.19
C ARG A 190 -4.07 -0.22 23.59
N LYS A 191 -5.21 0.14 23.01
CA LYS A 191 -6.50 -0.50 23.28
C LYS A 191 -6.92 -1.35 22.08
N ASP A 192 -7.50 -2.51 22.34
CA ASP A 192 -8.22 -3.26 21.31
C ASP A 192 -9.59 -2.63 21.04
N TYR A 193 -9.67 -1.78 20.02
CA TYR A 193 -10.92 -1.16 19.60
C TYR A 193 -11.88 -2.14 18.90
N PHE A 194 -11.39 -3.30 18.49
CA PHE A 194 -12.13 -4.29 17.71
C PHE A 194 -12.21 -5.62 18.44
N SER A 195 -12.31 -5.62 19.77
CA SER A 195 -12.32 -6.84 20.59
C SER A 195 -13.54 -7.73 20.35
N ASN A 196 -14.67 -7.14 19.95
CA ASN A 196 -15.94 -7.85 19.79
C ASN A 196 -16.32 -8.01 18.31
N ILE A 197 -16.58 -9.25 17.90
CA ILE A 197 -17.09 -9.61 16.56
C ILE A 197 -18.37 -8.83 16.20
N LYS A 198 -19.27 -8.58 17.15
CA LYS A 198 -20.50 -7.80 16.92
C LYS A 198 -20.17 -6.37 16.53
N VAL A 199 -19.21 -5.74 17.19
CA VAL A 199 -18.77 -4.37 16.87
C VAL A 199 -18.14 -4.34 15.49
N GLN A 200 -17.27 -5.29 15.17
CA GLN A 200 -16.67 -5.41 13.83
C GLN A 200 -17.74 -5.61 12.74
N MET A 201 -18.75 -6.45 12.99
CA MET A 201 -19.87 -6.67 12.07
C MET A 201 -20.74 -5.42 11.89
N ILE A 202 -21.03 -4.68 12.96
CA ILE A 202 -21.75 -3.40 12.88
C ILE A 202 -20.99 -2.40 12.00
N ILE A 203 -19.67 -2.29 12.20
CA ILE A 203 -18.81 -1.41 11.38
C ILE A 203 -18.79 -1.88 9.93
N PHE A 204 -18.68 -3.18 9.70
CA PHE A 204 -18.69 -3.73 8.34
C PHE A 204 -20.01 -3.43 7.61
N ILE A 205 -21.14 -3.67 8.26
CA ILE A 205 -22.47 -3.38 7.70
C ILE A 205 -22.68 -1.87 7.50
N SER A 206 -22.22 -1.04 8.45
CA SER A 206 -22.40 0.41 8.35
C SER A 206 -21.69 1.00 7.14
N VAL A 207 -20.55 0.44 6.70
CA VAL A 207 -19.87 0.85 5.47
C VAL A 207 -20.76 0.65 4.24
N PHE A 208 -21.53 -0.44 4.15
CA PHE A 208 -22.47 -0.64 3.03
C PHE A 208 -23.63 0.34 3.08
N VAL A 209 -24.18 0.61 4.27
CA VAL A 209 -25.26 1.59 4.44
C VAL A 209 -24.79 2.99 4.05
N VAL A 210 -23.58 3.37 4.48
CA VAL A 210 -22.94 4.63 4.09
C VAL A 210 -22.74 4.65 2.57
N ARG A 211 -22.23 3.56 1.97
CA ARG A 211 -22.04 3.45 0.52
C ARG A 211 -23.34 3.64 -0.26
N MET A 212 -24.44 3.02 0.17
CA MET A 212 -25.75 3.21 -0.47
C MET A 212 -26.27 4.64 -0.31
N SER A 213 -25.90 5.31 0.78
CA SER A 213 -26.28 6.70 1.06
C SER A 213 -25.30 7.72 0.46
N LEU A 214 -24.19 7.28 -0.14
CA LEU A 214 -23.08 8.15 -0.53
C LEU A 214 -23.52 9.21 -1.52
N GLU A 215 -24.36 8.90 -2.52
CA GLU A 215 -24.83 9.92 -3.47
C GLU A 215 -25.58 11.05 -2.76
N SER A 216 -26.47 10.70 -1.81
CA SER A 216 -27.27 11.67 -1.04
C SER A 216 -26.44 12.49 -0.04
N VAL A 217 -25.38 11.90 0.52
CA VAL A 217 -24.44 12.58 1.42
C VAL A 217 -23.47 13.44 0.62
N PHE A 218 -22.98 12.94 -0.50
CA PHE A 218 -22.00 13.58 -1.38
C PHE A 218 -22.53 14.92 -1.89
N LEU A 219 -23.79 14.98 -2.36
CA LEU A 219 -24.41 16.23 -2.78
C LEU A 219 -24.42 17.31 -1.68
N LYS A 220 -24.44 16.93 -0.40
CA LYS A 220 -24.43 17.88 0.72
C LYS A 220 -23.03 18.33 1.11
N ILE A 221 -22.02 17.50 0.88
CA ILE A 221 -20.62 17.77 1.25
C ILE A 221 -19.75 18.20 0.07
N GLU A 222 -20.24 18.05 -1.18
CA GLU A 222 -19.57 18.44 -2.43
C GLU A 222 -19.02 19.87 -2.37
N PRO A 223 -19.75 20.91 -1.86
CA PRO A 223 -19.21 22.26 -1.79
C PRO A 223 -18.00 22.36 -0.86
N LEU A 224 -18.03 21.63 0.25
CA LEU A 224 -16.96 21.61 1.24
C LEU A 224 -15.74 20.83 0.71
N ILE A 225 -15.97 19.68 0.08
CA ILE A 225 -14.92 18.89 -0.59
C ILE A 225 -14.27 19.73 -1.69
N SER A 226 -15.06 20.40 -2.52
CA SER A 226 -14.56 21.24 -3.62
C SER A 226 -13.71 22.40 -3.11
N PHE A 227 -14.13 23.05 -2.02
CA PHE A 227 -13.37 24.12 -1.39
C PHE A 227 -11.98 23.66 -0.91
N TYR A 228 -11.90 22.50 -0.24
CA TYR A 228 -10.62 21.96 0.23
C TYR A 228 -9.78 21.37 -0.91
N ALA A 229 -10.41 20.68 -1.87
CA ALA A 229 -9.73 20.12 -3.02
C ALA A 229 -9.07 21.21 -3.87
N MET A 230 -9.74 22.34 -4.11
CA MET A 230 -9.14 23.51 -4.78
C MET A 230 -7.92 24.03 -4.03
N LYS A 231 -7.97 24.11 -2.69
CA LYS A 231 -6.82 24.58 -1.88
C LYS A 231 -5.64 23.61 -1.86
N ILE A 232 -5.88 22.31 -2.05
CA ILE A 232 -4.84 21.28 -1.97
C ILE A 232 -4.31 20.89 -3.36
N GLY A 233 -4.98 21.34 -4.44
CA GLY A 233 -4.64 21.07 -5.84
C GLY A 233 -5.20 19.74 -6.37
N TYR A 234 -6.40 19.37 -5.93
CA TYR A 234 -7.15 18.17 -6.34
C TYR A 234 -8.38 18.51 -7.20
N ASP A 235 -8.44 19.72 -7.74
CA ASP A 235 -9.54 20.24 -8.56
C ASP A 235 -9.78 19.40 -9.83
N SER A 236 -8.74 18.81 -10.41
CA SER A 236 -8.86 17.89 -11.56
C SER A 236 -9.64 16.60 -11.26
N TYR A 237 -9.72 16.18 -10.00
CA TYR A 237 -10.48 14.99 -9.56
C TYR A 237 -11.93 15.30 -9.18
N LEU A 238 -12.34 16.58 -9.14
CA LEU A 238 -13.71 16.98 -8.82
C LEU A 238 -14.67 16.85 -10.01
N ASN A 239 -14.19 16.44 -11.19
CA ASN A 239 -15.04 16.33 -12.37
C ASN A 239 -16.10 15.25 -12.13
N ARG A 240 -17.37 15.66 -12.14
CA ARG A 240 -18.52 14.85 -11.69
C ARG A 240 -18.65 13.54 -12.49
N ASP A 241 -18.23 13.53 -13.76
CA ASP A 241 -18.24 12.37 -14.64
C ASP A 241 -17.13 11.34 -14.30
N LEU A 242 -15.94 11.81 -13.89
CA LEU A 242 -14.88 10.92 -13.40
C LEU A 242 -15.25 10.30 -12.05
N PHE A 243 -15.98 11.05 -11.22
CA PHE A 243 -16.44 10.59 -9.93
C PHE A 243 -17.60 9.58 -10.05
N SER A 244 -18.57 9.82 -10.94
CA SER A 244 -19.68 8.88 -11.19
C SER A 244 -19.20 7.56 -11.80
N ASP A 245 -18.21 7.59 -12.71
CA ASP A 245 -17.55 6.39 -13.24
C ASP A 245 -16.77 5.62 -12.16
N SER A 246 -16.16 6.33 -11.20
CA SER A 246 -15.48 5.69 -10.06
C SER A 246 -16.45 5.04 -9.05
N ILE A 247 -17.67 5.55 -8.93
CA ILE A 247 -18.73 4.98 -8.08
C ILE A 247 -19.41 3.78 -8.76
N SER A 248 -19.59 3.84 -10.08
CA SER A 248 -20.25 2.78 -10.86
C SER A 248 -19.33 1.58 -11.16
N GLY A 249 -18.01 1.78 -11.21
CA GLY A 249 -17.03 0.79 -11.69
C GLY A 249 -16.67 -0.38 -10.76
N GLY A 250 -17.27 -0.48 -9.56
CA GLY A 250 -16.89 -1.47 -8.53
C GLY A 250 -18.01 -2.45 -8.16
N SER A 251 -18.54 -3.17 -9.14
CA SER A 251 -19.50 -4.27 -8.93
C SER A 251 -19.03 -5.59 -9.54
N GLY A 252 -17.72 -5.84 -9.50
CA GLY A 252 -17.14 -7.06 -10.05
C GLY A 252 -17.16 -8.24 -9.08
N ILE A 253 -16.93 -9.45 -9.61
CA ILE A 253 -16.72 -10.67 -8.81
C ILE A 253 -15.57 -10.51 -7.79
N PHE A 254 -14.65 -9.61 -8.08
CA PHE A 254 -13.50 -9.28 -7.24
C PHE A 254 -13.89 -8.49 -5.98
N ASP A 255 -14.86 -7.58 -6.07
CA ASP A 255 -15.37 -6.85 -4.90
C ASP A 255 -16.11 -7.79 -3.95
N ILE A 256 -16.86 -8.74 -4.51
CA ILE A 256 -17.49 -9.82 -3.74
C ILE A 256 -16.41 -10.63 -3.03
N TRP A 257 -15.35 -11.04 -3.75
CA TRP A 257 -14.23 -11.79 -3.18
C TRP A 257 -13.53 -11.05 -2.03
N LYS A 258 -13.23 -9.75 -2.19
CA LYS A 258 -12.67 -8.90 -1.13
C LYS A 258 -13.57 -8.85 0.09
N ASN A 259 -14.87 -8.68 -0.10
CA ASN A 259 -15.84 -8.65 0.99
C ASN A 259 -15.94 -10.00 1.72
N LEU A 260 -15.85 -11.13 0.98
CA LEU A 260 -15.81 -12.46 1.58
C LEU A 260 -14.55 -12.68 2.43
N ILE A 261 -13.38 -12.21 1.97
CA ILE A 261 -12.15 -12.24 2.76
C ILE A 261 -12.32 -11.43 4.05
N ASN A 262 -12.82 -10.20 3.95
CA ASN A 262 -13.04 -9.34 5.12
C ASN A 262 -14.02 -9.97 6.12
N LEU A 263 -15.12 -10.54 5.63
CA LEU A 263 -16.08 -11.26 6.47
C LEU A 263 -15.42 -12.46 7.16
N SER A 264 -14.61 -13.24 6.43
CA SER A 264 -13.88 -14.38 6.99
C SER A 264 -12.91 -13.95 8.11
N ILE A 265 -12.21 -12.84 7.91
CA ILE A 265 -11.32 -12.25 8.94
C ILE A 265 -12.13 -11.84 10.17
N ILE A 266 -13.28 -11.17 10.01
CA ILE A 266 -14.13 -10.75 11.14
C ILE A 266 -14.63 -11.98 11.91
N LEU A 267 -15.14 -12.98 11.21
CA LEU A 267 -15.67 -14.22 11.81
C LEU A 267 -14.59 -15.01 12.57
N CYS A 268 -13.35 -14.95 12.09
CA CYS A 268 -12.22 -15.63 12.71
C CYS A 268 -11.40 -14.73 13.65
N SER A 269 -11.77 -13.46 13.82
CA SER A 269 -10.96 -12.45 14.52
C SER A 269 -10.60 -12.86 15.95
N THR A 270 -11.55 -13.40 16.72
CA THR A 270 -11.30 -13.88 18.09
C THR A 270 -10.29 -15.04 18.11
N LYS A 271 -10.43 -16.02 17.22
CA LYS A 271 -9.50 -17.16 17.11
C LYS A 271 -8.11 -16.69 16.68
N MET A 272 -8.03 -15.77 15.73
CA MET A 272 -6.77 -15.19 15.26
C MET A 272 -6.05 -14.45 16.38
N LYS A 273 -6.76 -13.64 17.17
CA LYS A 273 -6.19 -12.91 18.31
C LYS A 273 -5.65 -13.86 19.38
N MET A 274 -6.36 -14.95 19.68
CA MET A 274 -5.88 -15.97 20.61
C MET A 274 -4.64 -16.70 20.07
N TYR A 275 -4.61 -17.01 18.78
CA TYR A 275 -3.50 -17.74 18.15
C TYR A 275 -2.23 -16.88 18.03
N PHE A 276 -2.36 -15.63 17.59
CA PHE A 276 -1.26 -14.68 17.39
C PHE A 276 -1.03 -13.77 18.60
N ASN A 277 -1.31 -14.25 19.81
CA ASN A 277 -1.21 -13.50 21.07
C ASN A 277 0.25 -13.04 21.35
N ASP A 278 0.69 -12.01 20.63
CA ASP A 278 1.96 -11.30 20.72
C ASP A 278 1.64 -9.86 21.16
N LYS A 279 2.58 -9.21 21.86
CA LYS A 279 2.48 -7.85 22.42
C LYS A 279 2.15 -6.76 21.37
N LYS A 280 2.19 -7.09 20.07
CA LYS A 280 1.76 -6.22 18.96
C LYS A 280 0.25 -6.28 18.68
N PHE A 281 -0.39 -7.43 18.90
CA PHE A 281 -1.83 -7.63 18.72
C PHE A 281 -2.46 -7.58 20.10
N ILE A 282 -2.59 -6.36 20.61
CA ILE A 282 -3.07 -6.11 21.97
C ILE A 282 -4.47 -6.71 22.11
N THR A 283 -4.62 -7.62 23.07
CA THR A 283 -5.90 -8.07 23.65
C THR A 283 -6.55 -6.98 24.47
#